data_AF-A0A959AQM0-F1
#
_entry.id   AF-A0A959AQM0-F1
#
_cell.length_a   1.000
_cell.length_b   1.000
_cell.length_c   1.000
_cell.angle_alpha   90.00
_cell.angle_beta   90.00
_cell.angle_gamma   90.00
#
_symmetry.space_group_name_H-M   'P 1'
#
loop_
_entity.id
_entity.type
_entity.pdbx_description
1 polymer ?
#
loop_
_entity_poly.entity_id
_entity_poly.type
_entity_poly.pdbx_seq_one_letter_code
_entity_poly.pdbx_strand_id
1 'polypeptide(L)'
;MLIWLMLLLISKPAYGLVFTTVYPVFLIGRHGFVRAAWWQLLALGIFGLYLILEYYLVFLQESSVYVRDFNRGRMSGVQICLFCVWRMYASNIPLSVLASAAFPFGVAIAYWRSLRHKLLFWYAWAGFFAALLIGAAFIQTGDEYYTWAFRFQNYIASYLLFTVSAMFVLEQYFDNANRPDARIKWLAFLFLCHLISGIVYLANMWWTRSHY
;
A
#
# COMPACT_ATOMS: atom_id res chain seq x y z
N MET A 1 14.15 -8.59 11.89
CA MET A 1 13.81 -7.38 11.09
C MET A 1 14.57 -7.34 9.77
N LEU A 2 15.92 -7.43 9.78
CA LEU A 2 16.73 -7.37 8.55
C LEU A 2 16.34 -8.38 7.47
N ILE A 3 16.08 -9.65 7.83
CA ILE A 3 15.63 -10.67 6.85
C ILE A 3 14.34 -10.24 6.15
N TRP A 4 13.36 -9.73 6.90
CA TRP A 4 12.10 -9.24 6.34
C TRP A 4 12.29 -8.02 5.44
N LEU A 5 13.18 -7.10 5.81
CA LEU A 5 13.56 -5.97 4.96
C LEU A 5 14.22 -6.43 3.66
N MET A 6 15.09 -7.44 3.72
CA MET A 6 15.74 -8.01 2.54
C MET A 6 14.73 -8.70 1.62
N LEU A 7 13.79 -9.48 2.16
CA LEU A 7 12.71 -10.08 1.38
C LEU A 7 11.84 -9.02 0.69
N LEU A 8 11.58 -7.92 1.38
CA LEU A 8 10.81 -6.80 0.85
C LEU A 8 11.56 -6.06 -0.27
N LEU A 9 12.88 -5.88 -0.12
CA LEU A 9 13.76 -5.34 -1.15
C LEU A 9 13.71 -6.19 -2.42
N ILE A 10 13.91 -7.51 -2.27
CA ILE A 10 14.01 -8.44 -3.40
C ILE A 10 12.66 -8.61 -4.13
N SER A 11 11.54 -8.57 -3.40
CA SER A 11 10.22 -8.84 -3.98
C SER A 11 9.64 -7.63 -4.71
N LYS A 12 9.46 -6.50 -4.02
CA LYS A 12 8.92 -5.26 -4.57
C LYS A 12 9.43 -4.05 -3.77
N PRO A 13 10.55 -3.42 -4.18
CA PRO A 13 11.22 -2.36 -3.41
C PRO A 13 10.34 -1.14 -3.17
N ALA A 14 9.37 -0.87 -4.05
CA ALA A 14 8.43 0.25 -3.92
C ALA A 14 7.64 0.23 -2.60
N TYR A 15 7.22 -0.94 -2.10
CA TYR A 15 6.54 -1.02 -0.80
C TYR A 15 7.49 -0.67 0.37
N GLY A 16 8.80 -0.72 0.13
CA GLY A 16 9.82 -0.32 1.09
C GLY A 16 9.74 1.16 1.42
N LEU A 17 9.29 1.99 0.47
CA LEU A 17 9.06 3.42 0.69
C LEU A 17 7.92 3.65 1.69
N VAL A 18 6.83 2.89 1.59
CA VAL A 18 5.73 2.94 2.57
C VAL A 18 6.23 2.52 3.95
N PHE A 19 6.95 1.41 4.03
CA PHE A 19 7.47 0.89 5.29
C PHE A 19 8.45 1.88 5.95
N THR A 20 9.41 2.41 5.17
CA THR A 20 10.41 3.39 5.66
C THR A 20 9.79 4.70 6.11
N THR A 21 8.65 5.10 5.54
CA THR A 21 7.94 6.31 5.95
C THR A 21 7.15 6.11 7.24
N VAL A 22 6.43 4.99 7.36
CA VAL A 22 5.46 4.77 8.46
C VAL A 22 6.12 4.17 9.70
N TYR A 23 7.04 3.22 9.52
CA TYR A 23 7.61 2.47 10.62
C TYR A 23 8.35 3.33 11.66
N PRO A 24 9.22 4.29 11.29
CA PRO A 24 9.90 5.16 12.25
C PRO A 24 8.94 5.93 13.15
N VAL A 25 7.86 6.45 12.58
CA VAL A 25 6.87 7.24 13.31
C VAL A 25 6.22 6.41 14.41
N PHE A 26 5.82 5.18 14.10
CA PHE A 26 5.21 4.26 15.06
C PHE A 26 6.22 3.72 16.08
N LEU A 27 7.45 3.44 15.65
CA LEU A 27 8.54 2.98 16.51
C LEU A 27 8.88 4.03 17.57
N ILE A 28 9.17 5.26 17.13
CA ILE A 28 9.52 6.38 18.02
C ILE A 28 8.31 6.77 18.86
N GLY A 29 7.12 6.87 18.27
CA GLY A 29 5.90 7.25 18.98
C GLY A 29 5.53 6.28 20.11
N ARG A 30 5.82 4.99 19.97
CA ARG A 30 5.50 3.97 20.98
C ARG A 30 6.61 3.72 21.99
N HIS A 31 7.87 3.74 21.54
CA HIS A 31 9.01 3.31 22.37
C HIS A 31 9.98 4.43 22.72
N GLY A 32 9.82 5.62 22.14
CA GLY A 32 10.76 6.74 22.27
C GLY A 32 12.12 6.46 21.64
N PHE A 33 13.09 7.32 21.94
CA PHE A 33 14.47 7.22 21.45
C PHE A 33 15.34 6.30 22.32
N VAL A 34 14.85 5.08 22.59
CA VAL A 34 15.62 4.07 23.31
C VAL A 34 16.67 3.42 22.41
N ARG A 35 17.72 2.86 23.00
CA ARG A 35 18.83 2.19 22.26
C ARG A 35 18.32 1.14 21.26
N ALA A 36 17.28 0.38 21.63
CA ALA A 36 16.67 -0.60 20.73
C ALA A 36 16.00 0.04 19.49
N ALA A 37 15.37 1.21 19.64
CA ALA A 37 14.78 1.94 18.53
C ALA A 37 15.86 2.48 17.58
N TRP A 38 16.98 2.97 18.12
CA TRP A 38 18.12 3.41 17.31
C TRP A 38 18.70 2.32 16.42
N TRP A 39 18.84 1.09 16.93
CA TRP A 39 19.28 -0.04 16.11
C TRP A 39 18.31 -0.37 14.96
N GLN A 40 17.02 -0.21 15.20
CA GLN A 40 16.01 -0.43 14.17
C GLN A 40 16.00 0.70 13.13
N LEU A 41 16.16 1.95 13.56
CA LEU A 41 16.33 3.10 12.67
C LEU A 41 17.62 3.01 11.84
N LEU A 42 18.73 2.54 12.44
CA LEU A 42 19.98 2.30 11.71
C LEU A 42 19.79 1.25 10.63
N ALA A 43 19.17 0.11 10.95
CA ALA A 43 18.84 -0.93 9.98
C ALA A 43 17.92 -0.42 8.86
N LEU A 44 16.98 0.48 9.19
CA LEU A 44 16.14 1.13 8.19
C LEU A 44 16.92 2.12 7.31
N GLY A 45 17.87 2.85 7.89
CA GLY A 45 18.77 3.73 7.14
C GLY A 45 19.63 2.94 6.16
N ILE A 46 20.19 1.80 6.59
CA ILE A 46 20.91 0.86 5.73
C ILE A 46 20.01 0.37 4.60
N PHE A 47 18.76 0.00 4.89
CA PHE A 47 17.78 -0.39 3.87
C PHE A 47 17.48 0.75 2.87
N GLY A 48 17.37 1.99 3.34
CA GLY A 48 17.23 3.17 2.47
C GLY A 48 18.43 3.38 1.55
N LEU A 49 19.66 3.15 2.04
CA LEU A 49 20.86 3.19 1.21
C LEU A 49 20.84 2.10 0.12
N TYR A 50 20.36 0.89 0.45
CA TYR A 50 20.18 -0.18 -0.53
C TYR A 50 19.13 0.18 -1.60
N LEU A 51 18.02 0.83 -1.24
CA LEU A 51 17.03 1.30 -2.21
C LEU A 51 17.62 2.34 -3.17
N ILE A 52 18.44 3.26 -2.67
CA ILE A 52 19.14 4.26 -3.50
C ILE A 52 20.13 3.57 -4.44
N LEU A 53 20.89 2.61 -3.93
CA LEU A 53 21.84 1.83 -4.72
C LEU A 53 21.12 1.03 -5.82
N GLU A 54 20.02 0.35 -5.48
CA GLU A 54 19.20 -0.37 -6.45
C GLU A 54 18.64 0.58 -7.51
N TYR A 55 18.13 1.74 -7.11
CA TYR A 55 17.65 2.75 -8.05
C TYR A 55 18.73 3.17 -9.04
N TYR A 56 19.95 3.44 -8.55
CA TYR A 56 21.08 3.79 -9.39
C TYR A 56 21.45 2.65 -10.36
N LEU A 57 21.65 1.44 -9.85
CA LEU A 57 22.08 0.28 -10.64
C LEU A 57 21.05 -0.15 -11.69
N VAL A 58 19.75 0.02 -11.41
CA VAL A 58 18.68 -0.42 -12.31
C VAL A 58 18.29 0.67 -13.30
N PHE A 59 18.08 1.92 -12.85
CA PHE A 59 17.44 2.94 -13.67
C PHE A 59 18.39 3.99 -14.26
N LEU A 60 19.53 4.24 -13.60
CA LEU A 60 20.49 5.28 -14.01
C LEU A 60 21.71 4.73 -14.74
N GLN A 61 22.10 3.47 -14.48
CA GLN A 61 23.23 2.86 -15.14
C GLN A 61 22.87 2.44 -16.57
N GLU A 62 23.51 3.05 -17.58
CA GLU A 62 23.26 2.77 -19.00
C GLU A 62 23.47 1.29 -19.37
N SER A 63 24.42 0.63 -18.71
CA SER A 63 24.70 -0.80 -18.92
C SER A 63 23.75 -1.73 -18.19
N SER A 64 22.75 -1.22 -17.46
CA SER A 64 21.78 -2.07 -16.78
C SER A 64 20.91 -2.80 -17.80
N VAL A 65 20.52 -4.04 -17.47
CA VAL A 65 19.58 -4.83 -18.30
C VAL A 65 18.28 -4.06 -18.53
N TYR A 66 17.81 -3.34 -17.51
CA TYR A 66 16.61 -2.53 -17.60
C TYR A 66 16.73 -1.39 -18.62
N VAL A 67 17.79 -0.57 -18.56
CA VAL A 67 17.99 0.54 -19.50
C VAL A 67 18.19 0.04 -20.92
N ARG A 68 19.05 -0.99 -21.10
CA ARG A 68 19.39 -1.52 -22.42
C ARG A 68 18.21 -2.24 -23.09
N ASP A 69 17.55 -3.14 -22.37
CA ASP A 69 16.62 -4.10 -22.96
C ASP A 69 15.15 -3.65 -22.80
N PHE A 70 14.81 -2.86 -21.78
CA PHE A 70 13.43 -2.45 -21.48
C PHE A 70 13.13 -0.97 -21.76
N ASN A 71 14.10 -0.06 -21.57
CA ASN A 71 13.91 1.38 -21.81
C ASN A 71 14.64 1.88 -23.07
N ARG A 72 14.94 0.99 -24.02
CA ARG A 72 15.50 1.29 -25.35
C ARG A 72 16.76 2.15 -25.32
N GLY A 73 17.64 1.91 -24.33
CA GLY A 73 18.87 2.66 -24.12
C GLY A 73 18.69 4.07 -23.56
N ARG A 74 17.46 4.45 -23.16
CA ARG A 74 17.21 5.72 -22.46
C ARG A 74 17.27 5.48 -20.96
N MET A 75 17.81 6.43 -20.22
CA MET A 75 17.71 6.40 -18.75
C MET A 75 16.25 6.64 -18.33
N SER A 76 15.82 6.00 -17.24
CA SER A 76 14.53 6.24 -16.60
C SER A 76 14.78 6.85 -15.23
N GLY A 77 13.87 7.71 -14.78
CA GLY A 77 14.00 8.42 -13.52
C GLY A 77 12.72 8.44 -12.72
N VAL A 78 12.81 8.98 -11.50
CA VAL A 78 11.64 9.29 -10.68
C VAL A 78 11.47 10.81 -10.66
N GLN A 79 10.28 11.28 -11.00
CA GLN A 79 9.90 12.69 -10.94
C GLN A 79 8.69 12.87 -10.01
N ILE A 80 8.54 14.07 -9.45
CA ILE A 80 7.35 14.45 -8.68
C ILE A 80 6.34 15.11 -9.62
N CYS A 81 5.15 14.52 -9.74
CA CYS A 81 4.03 15.03 -10.52
C CYS A 81 2.71 14.61 -9.88
N LEU A 82 2.09 15.51 -9.12
CA LEU A 82 0.90 15.20 -8.33
C LEU A 82 -0.29 14.79 -9.22
N PHE A 83 -0.78 13.58 -9.00
CA PHE A 83 -1.93 12.96 -9.66
C PHE A 83 -1.82 12.79 -11.18
N CYS A 84 -0.65 13.04 -11.78
CA CYS A 84 -0.50 13.07 -13.23
C CYS A 84 -0.88 11.72 -13.87
N VAL A 85 -0.30 10.63 -13.38
CA VAL A 85 -0.59 9.28 -13.88
C VAL A 85 -1.95 8.78 -13.38
N TRP A 86 -2.32 9.07 -12.12
CA TRP A 86 -3.59 8.61 -11.55
C TRP A 86 -4.80 9.14 -12.34
N ARG A 87 -4.77 10.38 -12.83
CA ARG A 87 -5.87 10.96 -13.64
C ARG A 87 -6.11 10.21 -14.96
N MET A 88 -5.14 9.47 -15.47
CA MET A 88 -5.32 8.63 -16.66
C MET A 88 -6.14 7.36 -16.35
N TYR A 89 -6.09 6.89 -15.11
CA TYR A 89 -6.72 5.65 -14.66
C TYR A 89 -8.05 5.86 -13.92
N ALA A 90 -8.27 7.04 -13.35
CA ALA A 90 -9.48 7.36 -12.62
C ALA A 90 -9.98 8.76 -12.96
N SER A 91 -11.20 8.84 -13.48
CA SER A 91 -11.91 10.11 -13.73
C SER A 91 -12.27 10.83 -12.43
N ASN A 92 -12.51 10.08 -11.34
CA ASN A 92 -12.85 10.60 -10.02
C ASN A 92 -11.98 9.95 -8.94
N ILE A 93 -10.82 10.57 -8.69
CA ILE A 93 -9.83 10.08 -7.72
C ILE A 93 -10.42 9.98 -6.31
N PRO A 94 -11.08 11.01 -5.74
CA PRO A 94 -11.69 10.91 -4.41
C PRO A 94 -12.67 9.73 -4.29
N LEU A 95 -13.53 9.53 -5.29
CA LEU A 95 -14.47 8.41 -5.28
C LEU A 95 -13.75 7.06 -5.37
N SER A 96 -12.69 6.94 -6.18
CA SER A 96 -11.90 5.70 -6.24
C SER A 96 -11.23 5.37 -4.90
N VAL A 97 -10.73 6.38 -4.19
CA VAL A 97 -10.13 6.20 -2.86
C VAL A 97 -11.21 5.78 -1.86
N LEU A 98 -12.34 6.47 -1.83
CA LEU A 98 -13.46 6.14 -0.94
C LEU A 98 -14.02 4.75 -1.22
N ALA A 99 -14.18 4.36 -2.48
CA ALA A 99 -14.63 3.02 -2.85
C ALA A 99 -13.62 1.95 -2.41
N SER A 100 -12.32 2.22 -2.57
CA SER A 100 -11.27 1.30 -2.11
C SER A 100 -11.24 1.16 -0.59
N ALA A 101 -11.55 2.22 0.16
CA ALA A 101 -11.47 2.22 1.61
C ALA A 101 -12.82 2.08 2.32
N ALA A 102 -13.93 1.89 1.59
CA ALA A 102 -15.29 1.92 2.12
C ALA A 102 -15.51 0.92 3.27
N PHE A 103 -15.05 -0.32 3.11
CA PHE A 103 -15.16 -1.33 4.16
C PHE A 103 -14.31 -0.98 5.39
N PRO A 104 -12.98 -0.75 5.30
CA PRO A 104 -12.18 -0.32 6.45
C PRO A 104 -12.71 0.93 7.16
N PHE A 105 -13.23 1.92 6.40
CA PHE A 105 -13.89 3.09 6.99
C PHE A 105 -15.16 2.71 7.75
N GLY A 106 -16.00 1.84 7.19
CA GLY A 106 -17.16 1.29 7.88
C GLY A 106 -16.78 0.65 9.21
N VAL A 107 -15.71 -0.17 9.22
CA VAL A 107 -15.21 -0.81 10.45
C VAL A 107 -14.76 0.24 11.46
N ALA A 108 -14.00 1.25 11.02
CA ALA A 108 -13.54 2.36 11.86
C ALA A 108 -14.71 3.10 12.53
N ILE A 109 -15.77 3.38 11.78
CA ILE A 109 -16.96 4.10 12.27
C ILE A 109 -17.73 3.23 13.27
N ALA A 110 -17.99 1.97 12.95
CA ALA A 110 -18.79 1.07 13.78
C ALA A 110 -18.12 0.71 15.12
N TYR A 111 -16.78 0.66 15.15
CA TYR A 111 -15.99 0.19 16.29
C TYR A 111 -14.88 1.17 16.72
N TRP A 112 -15.07 2.48 16.49
CA TRP A 112 -14.08 3.53 16.78
C TRP A 112 -13.46 3.41 18.18
N ARG A 113 -14.31 3.21 19.20
CA ARG A 113 -13.87 3.12 20.61
C ARG A 113 -12.95 1.92 20.86
N SER A 114 -13.17 0.80 20.20
CA SER A 114 -12.35 -0.40 20.34
C SER A 114 -11.06 -0.29 19.52
N LEU A 115 -11.13 0.33 18.33
CA LEU A 115 -10.02 0.40 17.39
C LEU A 115 -9.00 1.50 17.70
N ARG A 116 -9.40 2.58 18.36
CA ARG A 116 -8.50 3.71 18.68
C ARG A 116 -7.24 3.28 19.46
N HIS A 117 -7.25 2.12 20.12
CA HIS A 117 -6.12 1.57 20.88
C HIS A 117 -5.38 0.42 20.18
N LYS A 118 -5.87 -0.06 19.03
CA LYS A 118 -5.28 -1.19 18.30
C LYS A 118 -4.17 -0.67 17.38
N LEU A 119 -2.91 -0.82 17.79
CA LEU A 119 -1.75 -0.33 17.04
C LEU A 119 -1.73 -0.82 15.58
N LEU A 120 -2.00 -2.10 15.36
CA LEU A 120 -1.96 -2.72 14.03
C LEU A 120 -2.94 -2.05 13.05
N PHE A 121 -4.13 -1.64 13.53
CA PHE A 121 -5.13 -0.96 12.73
C PHE A 121 -4.63 0.40 12.25
N TRP A 122 -4.06 1.19 13.16
CA TRP A 122 -3.50 2.50 12.81
C TRP A 122 -2.25 2.41 11.95
N TYR A 123 -1.43 1.39 12.16
CA TYR A 123 -0.28 1.12 11.32
C TYR A 123 -0.71 0.81 9.88
N ALA A 124 -1.75 0.00 9.70
CA ALA A 124 -2.30 -0.31 8.38
C ALA A 124 -2.91 0.93 7.69
N TRP A 125 -3.64 1.78 8.43
CA TRP A 125 -4.15 3.05 7.90
C TRP A 125 -3.03 4.01 7.49
N ALA A 126 -2.01 4.18 8.34
CA ALA A 126 -0.87 5.02 8.01
C ALA A 126 -0.11 4.49 6.77
N GLY A 127 0.04 3.17 6.67
CA GLY A 127 0.56 2.49 5.48
C GLY A 127 -0.25 2.80 4.22
N PHE A 128 -1.57 2.70 4.30
CA PHE A 128 -2.48 3.03 3.21
C PHE A 128 -2.35 4.50 2.79
N PHE A 129 -2.38 5.45 3.73
CA PHE A 129 -2.22 6.86 3.42
C PHE A 129 -0.85 7.19 2.81
N ALA A 130 0.23 6.64 3.36
CA ALA A 130 1.58 6.82 2.80
C ALA A 130 1.66 6.25 1.37
N ALA A 131 1.08 5.07 1.13
CA ALA A 131 0.99 4.48 -0.20
C ALA A 131 0.26 5.42 -1.18
N LEU A 132 -0.92 5.94 -0.81
CA LEU A 132 -1.67 6.88 -1.65
C LEU A 132 -0.86 8.15 -1.96
N LEU A 133 -0.17 8.71 -0.97
CA LEU A 133 0.65 9.91 -1.15
C LEU A 133 1.82 9.65 -2.09
N ILE A 134 2.55 8.55 -1.90
CA ILE A 134 3.67 8.18 -2.77
C ILE A 134 3.16 7.88 -4.18
N GLY A 135 2.07 7.13 -4.33
CA GLY A 135 1.46 6.80 -5.63
C GLY A 135 0.82 7.99 -6.35
N ALA A 136 0.44 9.04 -5.61
CA ALA A 136 -0.04 10.30 -6.17
C ALA A 136 1.11 11.23 -6.56
N ALA A 137 2.21 11.25 -5.80
CA ALA A 137 3.29 12.21 -5.99
C ALA A 137 4.36 11.74 -6.97
N PHE A 138 4.77 10.47 -6.91
CA PHE A 138 5.90 9.99 -7.69
C PHE A 138 5.46 9.31 -8.99
N ILE A 139 6.15 9.68 -10.06
CA ILE A 139 6.00 9.10 -11.39
C ILE A 139 7.35 8.56 -11.86
N GLN A 140 7.31 7.50 -12.66
CA GLN A 140 8.48 7.04 -13.38
C GLN A 140 8.54 7.76 -14.74
N THR A 141 9.72 8.15 -15.21
CA THR A 141 9.89 8.81 -16.52
C THR A 141 10.26 7.80 -17.61
N GLY A 142 10.14 8.20 -18.88
CA GLY A 142 10.43 7.35 -20.02
C GLY A 142 9.25 6.47 -20.41
N ASP A 143 9.53 5.30 -20.97
CA ASP A 143 8.50 4.42 -21.55
C ASP A 143 7.57 3.83 -20.48
N GLU A 144 8.01 3.78 -19.23
CA GLU A 144 7.23 3.32 -18.06
C GLU A 144 6.30 4.39 -17.47
N TYR A 145 6.26 5.60 -18.02
CA TYR A 145 5.41 6.67 -17.47
C TYR A 145 3.96 6.23 -17.30
N TYR A 146 3.44 5.48 -18.27
CA TYR A 146 2.07 5.00 -18.24
C TYR A 146 1.87 3.80 -17.32
N THR A 147 2.88 3.03 -16.92
CA THR A 147 2.67 1.78 -16.15
C THR A 147 2.29 2.02 -14.70
N TRP A 148 2.47 3.25 -14.22
CA TRP A 148 2.15 3.70 -12.87
C TRP A 148 2.81 2.80 -11.81
N ALA A 149 4.12 2.56 -11.92
CA ALA A 149 4.87 1.64 -11.07
C ALA A 149 4.63 1.83 -9.55
N PHE A 150 4.48 3.08 -9.10
CA PHE A 150 4.19 3.41 -7.69
C PHE A 150 2.78 3.01 -7.23
N ARG A 151 1.90 2.47 -8.09
CA ARG A 151 0.60 1.92 -7.67
C ARG A 151 0.71 0.60 -6.92
N PHE A 152 1.78 -0.16 -7.10
CA PHE A 152 1.92 -1.49 -6.49
C PHE A 152 1.85 -1.45 -4.96
N GLN A 153 2.42 -0.39 -4.36
CA GLN A 153 2.34 -0.19 -2.91
C GLN A 153 0.91 0.09 -2.44
N ASN A 154 0.04 0.65 -3.30
CA ASN A 154 -1.37 0.86 -2.99
C ASN A 154 -2.08 -0.49 -2.88
N TYR A 155 -1.79 -1.45 -3.77
CA TYR A 155 -2.38 -2.79 -3.69
C TYR A 155 -2.01 -3.49 -2.38
N ILE A 156 -0.72 -3.47 -2.01
CA ILE A 156 -0.23 -4.12 -0.79
C ILE A 156 -0.82 -3.43 0.45
N ALA A 157 -0.77 -2.09 0.52
CA ALA A 157 -1.29 -1.36 1.67
C ALA A 157 -2.82 -1.49 1.81
N SER A 158 -3.55 -1.46 0.70
CA SER A 158 -5.01 -1.68 0.70
C SER A 158 -5.34 -3.08 1.17
N TYR A 159 -4.65 -4.10 0.65
CA TYR A 159 -4.82 -5.49 1.06
C TYR A 159 -4.60 -5.66 2.57
N LEU A 160 -3.50 -5.13 3.11
CA LEU A 160 -3.22 -5.20 4.54
C LEU A 160 -4.29 -4.49 5.38
N LEU A 161 -4.74 -3.31 4.96
CA LEU A 161 -5.81 -2.59 5.65
C LEU A 161 -7.13 -3.38 5.64
N PHE A 162 -7.48 -4.01 4.51
CA PHE A 162 -8.62 -4.90 4.41
C PHE A 162 -8.50 -6.10 5.33
N THR A 163 -7.36 -6.79 5.32
CA THR A 163 -7.12 -7.97 6.13
C THR A 163 -7.22 -7.65 7.62
N VAL A 164 -6.57 -6.58 8.09
CA VAL A 164 -6.63 -6.17 9.50
C VAL A 164 -8.07 -5.80 9.88
N SER A 165 -8.80 -5.12 9.01
CA SER A 165 -10.21 -4.76 9.24
C SER A 165 -11.12 -6.01 9.28
N ALA A 166 -10.91 -6.96 8.37
CA ALA A 166 -11.69 -8.20 8.28
C ALA A 166 -11.41 -9.13 9.48
N MET A 167 -10.14 -9.27 9.89
CA MET A 167 -9.77 -10.03 11.09
C MET A 167 -10.46 -9.46 12.33
N PHE A 168 -10.49 -8.12 12.47
CA PHE A 168 -11.19 -7.47 13.57
C PHE A 168 -12.71 -7.74 13.54
N VAL A 169 -13.36 -7.62 12.38
CA VAL A 169 -14.80 -7.92 12.26
C VAL A 169 -15.08 -9.39 12.58
N LEU A 170 -14.20 -10.30 12.16
CA LEU A 170 -14.31 -11.73 12.42
C LEU A 170 -14.17 -12.04 13.93
N GLU A 171 -13.23 -11.39 14.63
CA GLU A 171 -13.11 -11.44 16.10
C GLU A 171 -14.43 -11.02 16.77
N GLN A 172 -14.99 -9.86 16.36
CA GLN A 172 -16.28 -9.38 16.87
C GLN A 172 -17.46 -10.31 16.55
N TYR A 173 -17.43 -11.01 15.42
CA TYR A 173 -18.46 -11.99 15.05
C TYR A 173 -18.42 -13.21 15.97
N PHE A 174 -17.23 -13.77 16.23
CA PHE A 174 -17.10 -14.93 17.09
C PHE A 174 -17.42 -14.61 18.56
N ASP A 175 -17.03 -13.43 19.05
CA ASP A 175 -17.37 -12.98 20.41
C ASP A 175 -18.88 -12.81 20.61
N ASN A 176 -19.65 -12.55 19.54
CA ASN A 176 -21.09 -12.32 19.56
C ASN A 176 -21.88 -13.40 18.79
N ALA A 177 -21.33 -14.60 18.62
CA ALA A 177 -21.83 -15.61 17.69
C ALA A 177 -23.32 -15.96 17.87
N ASN A 178 -23.83 -15.88 19.11
CA ASN A 178 -25.22 -16.19 19.40
C ASN A 178 -26.22 -15.13 18.91
N ARG A 179 -25.80 -13.87 18.72
CA ARG A 179 -26.65 -12.75 18.27
C ARG A 179 -25.82 -11.69 17.53
N PRO A 180 -25.57 -11.85 16.22
CA PRO A 180 -24.80 -10.86 15.46
C PRO A 180 -25.53 -9.51 15.40
N ASP A 181 -24.87 -8.47 15.92
CA ASP A 181 -25.33 -7.08 15.91
C ASP A 181 -25.55 -6.58 14.46
N ALA A 182 -26.48 -5.64 14.28
CA ALA A 182 -26.74 -4.96 13.02
C ALA A 182 -25.46 -4.34 12.43
N ARG A 183 -24.51 -3.91 13.28
CA ARG A 183 -23.19 -3.43 12.85
C ARG A 183 -22.43 -4.48 12.04
N ILE A 184 -22.38 -5.72 12.53
CA ILE A 184 -21.65 -6.80 11.87
C ILE A 184 -22.30 -7.13 10.52
N LYS A 185 -23.65 -7.14 10.47
CA LYS A 185 -24.39 -7.35 9.22
C LYS A 185 -24.09 -6.26 8.18
N TRP A 186 -24.06 -5.00 8.61
CA TRP A 186 -23.68 -3.87 7.76
C TRP A 186 -22.25 -3.99 7.22
N LEU A 187 -21.30 -4.37 8.07
CA LEU A 187 -19.91 -4.54 7.66
C LEU A 187 -19.72 -5.74 6.72
N ALA A 188 -20.44 -6.84 6.97
CA ALA A 188 -20.47 -7.99 6.07
C ALA A 188 -21.03 -7.61 4.70
N PHE A 189 -22.07 -6.77 4.66
CA PHE A 189 -22.61 -6.22 3.42
C PHE A 189 -21.56 -5.39 2.67
N LEU A 190 -20.86 -4.45 3.33
CA LEU A 190 -19.79 -3.67 2.71
C LEU A 190 -18.66 -4.55 2.16
N PHE A 191 -18.25 -5.57 2.93
CA PHE A 191 -17.25 -6.55 2.48
C PHE A 191 -17.73 -7.31 1.24
N LEU A 192 -18.99 -7.77 1.24
CA LEU A 192 -19.58 -8.49 0.12
C LEU A 192 -19.68 -7.61 -1.13
N CYS A 193 -20.08 -6.35 -1.00
CA CYS A 193 -20.07 -5.40 -2.10
C CYS A 193 -18.67 -5.24 -2.71
N HIS A 194 -17.63 -5.16 -1.88
CA HIS A 194 -16.26 -5.06 -2.36
C HIS A 194 -15.80 -6.35 -3.07
N LEU A 195 -16.13 -7.52 -2.51
CA LEU A 195 -15.84 -8.81 -3.12
C LEU A 195 -16.53 -8.97 -4.48
N ILE A 196 -17.83 -8.67 -4.56
CA ILE A 196 -18.61 -8.72 -5.81
C ILE A 196 -18.02 -7.75 -6.83
N SER A 197 -17.67 -6.53 -6.43
CA SER A 197 -17.02 -5.55 -7.31
C SER A 197 -15.70 -6.10 -7.89
N GLY A 198 -14.87 -6.75 -7.07
CA GLY A 198 -13.65 -7.41 -7.54
C GLY A 198 -13.91 -8.57 -8.51
N ILE A 199 -14.90 -9.41 -8.24
CA ILE A 199 -15.29 -10.51 -9.14
C ILE A 199 -15.78 -9.97 -10.48
N VAL A 200 -16.65 -8.95 -10.46
CA VAL A 200 -17.16 -8.30 -11.68
C VAL A 200 -16.02 -7.68 -12.48
N TYR A 201 -15.07 -7.02 -11.81
CA TYR A 201 -13.88 -6.47 -12.45
C TYR A 201 -13.04 -7.56 -13.14
N LEU A 202 -12.74 -8.66 -12.45
CA LEU A 202 -11.97 -9.78 -13.02
C LEU A 202 -12.72 -10.45 -14.18
N ALA A 203 -14.02 -10.65 -14.06
CA ALA A 203 -14.85 -11.20 -15.13
C ALA A 203 -14.86 -10.28 -16.37
N ASN A 204 -14.98 -8.97 -16.16
CA ASN A 204 -14.92 -8.00 -17.24
C ASN A 204 -13.54 -7.98 -17.93
N MET A 205 -12.46 -8.03 -17.14
CA MET A 205 -11.09 -8.13 -17.64
C MET A 205 -10.90 -9.39 -18.51
N TRP A 206 -11.42 -10.53 -18.06
CA TRP A 206 -11.39 -11.79 -18.81
C TRP A 206 -12.20 -11.70 -20.12
N TRP A 207 -13.41 -11.14 -20.07
CA TRP A 207 -14.31 -11.06 -21.22
C TRP A 207 -13.80 -10.11 -22.30
N THR A 208 -13.38 -8.91 -21.89
CA THR A 208 -12.95 -7.85 -22.81
C THR A 208 -11.52 -8.06 -23.34
N ARG A 209 -10.75 -8.97 -22.73
CA ARG A 209 -9.29 -9.09 -22.93
C ARG A 209 -8.55 -7.77 -22.72
N SER A 210 -9.16 -6.81 -22.02
CA SER A 210 -8.50 -5.58 -21.60
C SER A 210 -7.61 -5.93 -20.41
N HIS A 211 -6.30 -5.91 -20.61
CA HIS A 211 -5.32 -6.06 -19.52
C HIS A 211 -4.98 -4.72 -18.86
N TYR A 212 -5.75 -3.66 -19.17
CA TYR A 212 -5.59 -2.30 -18.69
C TYR A 212 -6.90 -1.78 -18.13
#